data_AF-A0A924UDG1-F1
#
_entry.id   AF-A0A924UDG1-F1
#
_cell.length_a   1.000
_cell.length_b   1.000
_cell.length_c   1.000
_cell.angle_alpha   90.00
_cell.angle_beta   90.00
_cell.angle_gamma   90.00
#
_symmetry.space_group_name_H-M   'P 1'
#
loop_
_entity.id
_entity.type
_entity.pdbx_description
1 polymer ?
#
loop_
_entity_poly.entity_id
_entity_poly.type
_entity_poly.pdbx_seq_one_letter_code
_entity_poly.pdbx_strand_id
1 'polypeptide(L)'
;PTLRGFTSRTVADCMIFENKIYREWVVADTTAILQQLGLDVQAYAERIAKVAFDKGMVSLDIGENRHQIGQYPPEAEADMSLAANDLERHTLRWMHDVFNRKMLGQIAQVYAPTVQYHGPLMAELYGVASVIHQTLGLIGSLPDAAFTPQHICTTPCEEGGDKVAVRWILEGHHIGYGILNHLGAPTGKRVQIMGITHFHYKNGKIVDEWRVYDEASALVQVKLAQMADKPAAMLG
;
A
#
# COMPACT_ATOMS: atom_id res chain seq x y z
N PRO A 1 28.73 -8.56 -4.17
CA PRO A 1 28.39 -8.15 -2.78
C PRO A 1 28.78 -6.68 -2.56
N THR A 2 27.85 -5.82 -2.19
CA THR A 2 28.07 -4.35 -2.09
C THR A 2 28.75 -3.92 -0.80
N LEU A 3 28.92 -4.82 0.19
CA LEU A 3 29.47 -4.56 1.54
C LEU A 3 28.73 -3.48 2.34
N ARG A 4 27.51 -3.09 1.92
CA ARG A 4 26.66 -2.14 2.64
C ARG A 4 25.65 -2.89 3.50
N GLY A 5 25.42 -2.39 4.72
CA GLY A 5 24.29 -2.80 5.54
C GLY A 5 22.99 -2.18 5.03
N PHE A 6 21.86 -2.74 5.43
CA PHE A 6 20.54 -2.16 5.19
C PHE A 6 19.60 -2.44 6.36
N THR A 7 18.57 -1.62 6.48
CA THR A 7 17.40 -1.86 7.35
C THR A 7 16.14 -1.77 6.50
N SER A 8 15.18 -2.65 6.73
CA SER A 8 13.90 -2.64 6.01
C SER A 8 12.77 -3.01 6.96
N ARG A 9 11.56 -2.59 6.61
CA ARG A 9 10.32 -3.01 7.27
C ARG A 9 9.63 -4.05 6.40
N THR A 10 9.24 -5.13 7.06
CA THR A 10 8.43 -6.19 6.49
C THR A 10 7.29 -6.48 7.45
N VAL A 11 6.08 -6.60 6.93
CA VAL A 11 4.91 -7.01 7.70
C VAL A 11 4.30 -8.25 7.03
N ALA A 12 3.93 -9.22 7.85
CA ALA A 12 3.26 -10.43 7.41
C ALA A 12 1.88 -10.54 8.08
N ASP A 13 0.85 -10.78 7.27
CA ASP A 13 -0.48 -11.19 7.72
C ASP A 13 -0.58 -12.71 7.58
N CYS A 14 -0.72 -13.43 8.70
CA CYS A 14 -0.61 -14.88 8.75
C CYS A 14 -1.89 -15.52 9.27
N MET A 15 -2.40 -16.52 8.56
CA MET A 15 -3.44 -17.40 9.08
C MET A 15 -2.80 -18.65 9.68
N ILE A 16 -3.14 -18.91 10.95
CA ILE A 16 -2.53 -19.97 11.75
C ILE A 16 -3.62 -20.97 12.16
N PHE A 17 -3.34 -22.25 11.95
CA PHE A 17 -4.17 -23.35 12.45
C PHE A 17 -3.24 -24.38 13.11
N GLU A 18 -3.56 -24.82 14.33
CA GLU A 18 -2.72 -25.76 15.12
C GLU A 18 -1.23 -25.36 15.18
N ASN A 19 -0.97 -24.07 15.42
CA ASN A 19 0.38 -23.50 15.49
C ASN A 19 1.19 -23.65 14.18
N LYS A 20 0.51 -23.80 13.04
CA LYS A 20 1.10 -23.82 11.70
C LYS A 20 0.52 -22.71 10.84
N ILE A 21 1.39 -21.95 10.19
CA ILE A 21 0.99 -20.96 9.18
C ILE A 21 0.57 -21.73 7.93
N TYR A 22 -0.68 -21.57 7.49
CA TYR A 22 -1.18 -22.21 6.28
C TYR A 22 -1.44 -21.22 5.13
N ARG A 23 -1.53 -19.92 5.44
CA ARG A 23 -1.54 -18.82 4.47
C ARG A 23 -0.80 -17.63 5.04
N GLU A 24 -0.06 -16.92 4.20
CA GLU A 24 0.73 -15.76 4.57
C GLU A 24 0.73 -14.74 3.44
N TRP A 25 0.54 -13.48 3.79
CA TRP A 25 0.74 -12.33 2.90
C TRP A 25 1.87 -11.49 3.47
N VAL A 26 2.98 -11.40 2.74
CA VAL A 26 4.16 -10.62 3.14
C VAL A 26 4.25 -9.37 2.29
N VAL A 27 4.33 -8.21 2.93
CA VAL A 27 4.69 -6.95 2.29
C VAL A 27 6.06 -6.53 2.80
N ALA A 28 7.03 -6.50 1.89
CA ALA A 28 8.41 -6.12 2.18
C ALA A 28 8.79 -4.88 1.36
N ASP A 29 9.35 -3.87 2.03
CA ASP A 29 9.85 -2.66 1.37
C ASP A 29 11.20 -2.94 0.68
N THR A 30 11.11 -3.51 -0.52
CA THR A 30 12.25 -3.88 -1.36
C THR A 30 12.99 -2.64 -1.83
N THR A 31 12.25 -1.56 -2.09
CA THR A 31 12.81 -0.28 -2.55
C THR A 31 13.80 0.28 -1.54
N ALA A 32 13.47 0.26 -0.25
CA ALA A 32 14.39 0.68 0.82
C ALA A 32 15.70 -0.13 0.82
N ILE A 33 15.62 -1.44 0.58
CA ILE A 33 16.79 -2.33 0.54
C ILE A 33 17.68 -1.96 -0.65
N LEU A 34 17.09 -1.85 -1.85
CA LEU A 34 17.82 -1.54 -3.08
C LEU A 34 18.59 -0.21 -2.96
N GLN A 35 17.93 0.83 -2.46
CA GLN A 35 18.55 2.14 -2.29
C GLN A 35 19.74 2.10 -1.31
N GLN A 36 19.59 1.47 -0.15
CA GLN A 36 20.67 1.38 0.85
C GLN A 36 21.85 0.56 0.34
N LEU A 37 21.59 -0.48 -0.43
CA LEU A 37 22.64 -1.27 -1.09
C LEU A 37 23.30 -0.53 -2.28
N GLY A 38 22.78 0.62 -2.70
CA GLY A 38 23.26 1.37 -3.87
C GLY A 38 22.95 0.68 -5.19
N LEU A 39 21.89 -0.12 -5.23
CA LEU A 39 21.43 -0.82 -6.42
C LEU A 39 20.42 0.06 -7.18
N ASP A 40 20.45 -0.03 -8.51
CA ASP A 40 19.51 0.69 -9.37
C ASP A 40 18.14 0.03 -9.34
N VAL A 41 17.15 0.76 -8.80
CA VAL A 41 15.75 0.34 -8.71
C VAL A 41 15.11 0.16 -10.09
N GLN A 42 15.46 1.00 -11.08
CA GLN A 42 14.95 0.89 -12.45
C GLN A 42 15.44 -0.40 -13.10
N ALA A 43 16.75 -0.64 -13.04
CA ALA A 43 17.36 -1.85 -13.61
C ALA A 43 16.85 -3.12 -12.92
N TYR A 44 16.65 -3.07 -11.60
CA TYR A 44 16.03 -4.16 -10.85
C TYR A 44 14.62 -4.46 -11.39
N ALA A 45 13.75 -3.44 -11.46
CA ALA A 45 12.37 -3.61 -11.87
C ALA A 45 12.26 -4.07 -13.33
N GLU A 46 13.08 -3.52 -14.23
CA GLU A 46 13.12 -3.92 -15.64
C GLU A 46 13.50 -5.39 -15.80
N ARG A 47 14.49 -5.88 -15.04
CA ARG A 47 14.88 -7.29 -15.07
C ARG A 47 13.74 -8.21 -14.64
N ILE A 48 13.04 -7.89 -13.56
CA ILE A 48 11.92 -8.70 -13.07
C ILE A 48 10.75 -8.67 -14.06
N ALA A 49 10.41 -7.47 -14.58
CA ALA A 49 9.38 -7.30 -15.58
C ALA A 49 9.70 -8.11 -16.85
N LYS A 50 10.95 -8.07 -17.33
CA LYS A 50 11.38 -8.85 -18.50
C LYS A 50 11.22 -10.35 -18.28
N VAL A 51 11.58 -10.87 -17.11
CA VAL A 51 11.40 -12.30 -16.80
C VAL A 51 9.92 -12.70 -16.82
N ALA A 52 9.02 -11.84 -16.34
CA ALA A 52 7.57 -12.08 -16.42
C ALA A 52 7.06 -11.99 -17.87
N PHE A 53 7.51 -10.99 -18.62
CA PHE A 53 7.17 -10.80 -20.03
C PHE A 53 7.60 -11.98 -20.91
N ASP A 54 8.82 -12.48 -20.72
CA ASP A 54 9.35 -13.64 -21.45
C ASP A 54 8.57 -14.93 -21.15
N LYS A 55 7.81 -14.98 -20.04
CA LYS A 55 6.85 -16.04 -19.70
C LYS A 55 5.45 -15.82 -20.29
N GLY A 56 5.26 -14.78 -21.09
CA GLY A 56 3.98 -14.42 -21.71
C GLY A 56 3.02 -13.65 -20.81
N MET A 57 3.49 -13.13 -19.66
CA MET A 57 2.66 -12.31 -18.78
C MET A 57 2.59 -10.87 -19.31
N VAL A 58 1.41 -10.24 -19.20
CA VAL A 58 1.19 -8.83 -19.59
C VAL A 58 0.78 -7.95 -18.40
N SER A 59 0.39 -8.57 -17.29
CA SER A 59 0.07 -7.93 -16.02
C SER A 59 0.36 -8.87 -14.86
N LEU A 60 0.63 -8.31 -13.68
CA LEU A 60 0.71 -9.06 -12.42
C LEU A 60 -0.54 -8.71 -11.62
N ASP A 61 -1.43 -9.68 -11.41
CA ASP A 61 -2.59 -9.49 -10.53
C ASP A 61 -2.22 -9.98 -9.13
N ILE A 62 -2.41 -9.11 -8.14
CA ILE A 62 -2.07 -9.27 -6.73
C ILE A 62 -3.39 -9.35 -5.96
N GLY A 63 -3.85 -10.57 -5.69
CA GLY A 63 -4.97 -10.85 -4.79
C GLY A 63 -6.28 -11.27 -5.46
N GLU A 64 -7.25 -11.62 -4.63
CA GLU A 64 -8.62 -11.94 -5.05
C GLU A 64 -9.42 -10.64 -5.21
N ASN A 65 -9.19 -9.90 -6.28
CA ASN A 65 -9.94 -8.68 -6.52
C ASN A 65 -11.34 -9.03 -7.02
N ARG A 66 -12.37 -8.54 -6.31
CA ARG A 66 -13.67 -8.30 -6.93
C ARG A 66 -13.40 -7.32 -8.08
N HIS A 67 -13.55 -7.80 -9.31
CA HIS A 67 -13.46 -6.97 -10.51
C HIS A 67 -14.12 -5.62 -10.26
N GLN A 68 -13.32 -4.56 -10.19
CA GLN A 68 -13.89 -3.22 -10.14
C GLN A 68 -14.58 -2.98 -11.46
N ILE A 69 -15.88 -2.74 -11.38
CA ILE A 69 -16.71 -2.48 -12.54
C ILE A 69 -16.40 -1.03 -12.96
N GLY A 70 -15.42 -0.83 -13.84
CA GLY A 70 -15.20 0.44 -14.55
C GLY A 70 -14.98 1.70 -13.69
N GLN A 71 -15.28 2.87 -14.27
CA GLN A 71 -15.13 4.21 -13.67
C GLN A 71 -16.35 4.64 -12.86
N TYR A 72 -16.93 3.76 -12.06
CA TYR A 72 -18.08 4.14 -11.23
C TYR A 72 -17.63 5.06 -10.08
N PRO A 73 -18.50 5.96 -9.61
CA PRO A 73 -18.20 6.75 -8.41
C PRO A 73 -17.89 5.81 -7.24
N PRO A 74 -16.98 6.21 -6.33
CA PRO A 74 -16.66 5.39 -5.16
C PRO A 74 -17.93 5.10 -4.37
N GLU A 75 -17.99 3.91 -3.75
CA GLU A 75 -19.12 3.55 -2.91
C GLU A 75 -19.35 4.59 -1.81
N ALA A 76 -20.62 4.92 -1.57
CA ALA A 76 -20.99 5.96 -0.60
C ALA A 76 -20.64 5.55 0.83
N GLU A 77 -20.75 4.26 1.13
CA GLU A 77 -20.50 3.67 2.45
C GLU A 77 -19.35 2.66 2.36
N ALA A 78 -18.68 2.43 3.48
CA ALA A 78 -17.61 1.45 3.57
C ALA A 78 -18.18 0.04 3.82
N ASP A 79 -17.55 -0.98 3.23
CA ASP A 79 -17.83 -2.37 3.58
C ASP A 79 -17.37 -2.67 5.01
N MET A 80 -18.32 -3.05 5.87
CA MET A 80 -18.09 -3.39 7.27
C MET A 80 -18.11 -4.89 7.55
N SER A 81 -18.22 -5.73 6.51
CA SER A 81 -18.34 -7.18 6.65
C SER A 81 -17.09 -7.84 7.25
N LEU A 82 -15.93 -7.20 7.09
CA LEU A 82 -14.66 -7.68 7.67
C LEU A 82 -14.52 -7.41 9.16
N ALA A 83 -15.29 -6.46 9.72
CA ALA A 83 -15.09 -6.00 11.09
C ALA A 83 -15.80 -6.88 12.13
N ALA A 84 -15.03 -7.32 13.13
CA ALA A 84 -15.48 -8.09 14.29
C ALA A 84 -15.94 -7.22 15.46
N ASN A 85 -15.51 -5.96 15.55
CA ASN A 85 -15.85 -5.05 16.65
C ASN A 85 -15.97 -3.58 16.20
N ASP A 86 -16.38 -2.70 17.11
CA ASP A 86 -16.63 -1.29 16.81
C ASP A 86 -15.37 -0.49 16.46
N LEU A 87 -14.21 -0.83 17.01
CA LEU A 87 -12.94 -0.20 16.66
C LEU A 87 -12.54 -0.55 15.23
N GLU A 88 -12.74 -1.79 14.81
CA GLU A 88 -12.55 -2.22 13.42
C GLU A 88 -13.52 -1.52 12.48
N ARG A 89 -14.83 -1.46 12.81
CA ARG A 89 -15.83 -0.71 12.02
C ARG A 89 -15.46 0.77 11.90
N HIS A 90 -15.02 1.38 13.00
CA HIS A 90 -14.53 2.75 12.99
C HIS A 90 -13.32 2.92 12.06
N THR A 91 -12.36 1.99 12.13
CA THR A 91 -11.15 2.01 11.32
C THR A 91 -11.47 1.90 9.83
N LEU A 92 -12.27 0.91 9.43
CA LEU A 92 -12.69 0.74 8.03
C LEU A 92 -13.42 1.97 7.49
N ARG A 93 -14.29 2.59 8.31
CA ARG A 93 -15.05 3.78 7.92
C ARG A 93 -14.15 4.97 7.59
N TRP A 94 -13.27 5.35 8.51
CA TRP A 94 -12.43 6.54 8.26
C TRP A 94 -11.43 6.27 7.14
N MET A 95 -10.92 5.05 7.01
CA MET A 95 -10.03 4.69 5.90
C MET A 95 -10.76 4.80 4.56
N HIS A 96 -12.00 4.33 4.46
CA HIS A 96 -12.83 4.51 3.26
C HIS A 96 -13.07 5.99 2.95
N ASP A 97 -13.46 6.79 3.95
CA ASP A 97 -13.68 8.23 3.77
C ASP A 97 -12.41 8.93 3.26
N VAL A 98 -11.23 8.57 3.78
CA VAL A 98 -9.95 9.15 3.38
C VAL A 98 -9.52 8.68 1.99
N PHE A 99 -9.48 7.36 1.74
CA PHE A 99 -8.88 6.82 0.53
C PHE A 99 -9.86 6.76 -0.65
N ASN A 100 -11.12 6.43 -0.43
CA ASN A 100 -12.11 6.34 -1.52
C ASN A 100 -12.82 7.68 -1.74
N ARG A 101 -13.29 8.32 -0.67
CA ARG A 101 -14.01 9.61 -0.75
C ARG A 101 -13.11 10.85 -0.68
N LYS A 102 -11.79 10.65 -0.53
CA LYS A 102 -10.78 11.73 -0.54
C LYS A 102 -11.00 12.78 0.57
N MET A 103 -11.65 12.40 1.67
CA MET A 103 -11.95 13.26 2.82
C MET A 103 -10.76 13.35 3.79
N LEU A 104 -9.66 13.94 3.35
CA LEU A 104 -8.41 14.04 4.13
C LEU A 104 -8.58 14.73 5.50
N GLY A 105 -9.61 15.57 5.66
CA GLY A 105 -9.94 16.20 6.93
C GLY A 105 -10.29 15.22 8.06
N GLN A 106 -10.63 13.96 7.73
CA GLN A 106 -10.85 12.90 8.72
C GLN A 106 -9.56 12.52 9.46
N ILE A 107 -8.39 12.66 8.84
CA ILE A 107 -7.10 12.31 9.45
C ILE A 107 -6.88 13.12 10.74
N ALA A 108 -7.13 14.42 10.72
CA ALA A 108 -6.99 15.26 11.93
C ALA A 108 -7.98 14.90 13.05
N GLN A 109 -9.08 14.20 12.73
CA GLN A 109 -10.08 13.78 13.70
C GLN A 109 -9.74 12.43 14.35
N VAL A 110 -9.01 11.54 13.69
CA VAL A 110 -8.72 10.19 14.20
C VAL A 110 -7.31 10.05 14.77
N TYR A 111 -6.36 10.88 14.33
CA TYR A 111 -4.98 10.85 14.82
C TYR A 111 -4.76 11.76 16.04
N ALA A 112 -3.85 11.36 16.92
CA ALA A 112 -3.33 12.20 17.97
C ALA A 112 -2.39 13.28 17.37
N PRO A 113 -2.32 14.50 17.94
CA PRO A 113 -1.40 15.54 17.48
C PRO A 113 0.07 15.09 17.45
N THR A 114 0.43 14.15 18.33
CA THR A 114 1.79 13.65 18.56
C THR A 114 2.05 12.30 17.88
N VAL A 115 1.25 11.92 16.87
CA VAL A 115 1.38 10.61 16.22
C VAL A 115 2.79 10.41 15.63
N GLN A 116 3.39 9.24 15.80
CA GLN A 116 4.54 8.81 15.00
C GLN A 116 4.07 8.06 13.76
N TYR A 117 4.68 8.36 12.63
CA TYR A 117 4.42 7.72 11.36
C TYR A 117 5.67 7.01 10.86
N HIS A 118 5.55 5.69 10.68
CA HIS A 118 6.58 4.80 10.20
C HIS A 118 6.20 4.28 8.80
N GLY A 119 6.67 4.96 7.76
CA GLY A 119 6.26 4.68 6.37
C GLY A 119 7.24 3.82 5.58
N PRO A 120 6.97 3.64 4.27
CA PRO A 120 7.94 3.11 3.33
C PRO A 120 9.20 3.97 3.22
N LEU A 121 10.23 3.41 2.61
CA LEU A 121 11.59 3.94 2.52
C LEU A 121 12.21 4.27 3.87
N MET A 122 11.83 3.49 4.90
CA MET A 122 12.22 3.70 6.29
C MET A 122 11.86 5.10 6.82
N ALA A 123 10.86 5.77 6.24
CA ALA A 123 10.42 7.09 6.71
C ALA A 123 10.00 7.02 8.19
N GLU A 124 10.45 8.01 8.95
CA GLU A 124 10.17 8.23 10.37
C GLU A 124 9.75 9.69 10.53
N LEU A 125 8.45 9.92 10.67
CA LEU A 125 7.86 11.25 10.63
C LEU A 125 6.94 11.48 11.83
N TYR A 126 6.70 12.75 12.14
CA TYR A 126 5.96 13.13 13.34
C TYR A 126 4.77 14.03 13.02
N GLY A 127 3.67 13.81 13.73
CA GLY A 127 2.49 14.64 13.73
C GLY A 127 1.52 14.41 12.56
N VAL A 128 0.30 14.90 12.73
CA VAL A 128 -0.81 14.72 11.79
C VAL A 128 -0.49 15.22 10.38
N ALA A 129 0.27 16.31 10.26
CA ALA A 129 0.67 16.86 8.97
C ALA A 129 1.50 15.86 8.14
N SER A 130 2.34 15.06 8.81
CA SER A 130 3.13 14.01 8.16
C SER A 130 2.22 12.90 7.63
N VAL A 131 1.24 12.45 8.41
CA VAL A 131 0.27 11.44 7.98
C VAL A 131 -0.55 11.93 6.77
N ILE A 132 -0.99 13.19 6.80
CA ILE A 132 -1.69 13.83 5.68
C ILE A 132 -0.79 13.86 4.44
N HIS A 133 0.46 14.31 4.56
CA HIS A 133 1.40 14.38 3.44
C HIS A 133 1.62 13.01 2.80
N GLN A 134 1.86 11.98 3.61
CA GLN A 134 2.13 10.62 3.13
C GLN A 134 0.90 10.00 2.47
N THR A 135 -0.29 10.23 3.04
CA THR A 135 -1.55 9.73 2.49
C THR A 135 -1.95 10.46 1.20
N LEU A 136 -1.84 11.79 1.18
CA LEU A 136 -2.06 12.60 -0.01
C LEU A 136 -1.05 12.27 -1.11
N GLY A 137 0.21 12.02 -0.76
CA GLY A 137 1.24 11.61 -1.72
C GLY A 137 0.92 10.27 -2.39
N LEU A 138 0.44 9.28 -1.61
CA LEU A 138 0.02 7.99 -2.18
C LEU A 138 -1.20 8.16 -3.10
N ILE A 139 -2.23 8.85 -2.63
CA ILE A 139 -3.43 9.18 -3.43
C ILE A 139 -3.05 9.96 -4.68
N GLY A 140 -2.14 10.93 -4.57
CA GLY A 140 -1.70 11.76 -5.69
C GLY A 140 -0.91 10.98 -6.75
N SER A 141 -0.39 9.80 -6.43
CA SER A 141 0.26 8.92 -7.41
C SER A 141 -0.77 8.16 -8.25
N LEU A 142 -1.90 7.81 -7.63
CA LEU A 142 -2.99 7.02 -8.20
C LEU A 142 -4.35 7.67 -7.84
N PRO A 143 -4.70 8.84 -8.41
CA PRO A 143 -5.83 9.64 -7.93
C PRO A 143 -7.19 9.00 -8.21
N ASP A 144 -7.28 8.16 -9.23
CA ASP A 144 -8.45 7.34 -9.57
C ASP A 144 -8.50 6.02 -8.79
N ALA A 145 -7.51 5.76 -7.93
CA ALA A 145 -7.44 4.48 -7.25
C ALA A 145 -8.57 4.29 -6.24
N ALA A 146 -9.00 3.03 -6.19
CA ALA A 146 -9.88 2.53 -5.18
C ALA A 146 -9.11 1.69 -4.16
N PHE A 147 -9.49 1.88 -2.91
CA PHE A 147 -8.91 1.27 -1.74
C PHE A 147 -9.86 0.21 -1.19
N THR A 148 -9.38 -1.02 -1.10
CA THR A 148 -10.16 -2.19 -0.69
C THR A 148 -9.46 -2.89 0.46
N PRO A 149 -9.97 -2.76 1.70
CA PRO A 149 -9.56 -3.61 2.81
C PRO A 149 -9.76 -5.10 2.46
N GLN A 150 -8.77 -5.93 2.78
CA GLN A 150 -8.80 -7.37 2.55
C GLN A 150 -8.92 -8.16 3.85
N HIS A 151 -8.37 -7.62 4.92
CA HIS A 151 -8.40 -8.21 6.25
C HIS A 151 -8.17 -7.11 7.29
N ILE A 152 -8.85 -7.21 8.42
CA ILE A 152 -8.65 -6.35 9.58
C ILE A 152 -8.66 -7.22 10.84
N CYS A 153 -7.81 -6.89 11.80
CA CYS A 153 -7.86 -7.51 13.12
C CYS A 153 -7.40 -6.54 14.20
N THR A 154 -7.88 -6.75 15.42
CA THR A 154 -7.48 -6.00 16.62
C THR A 154 -6.92 -6.89 17.71
N THR A 155 -5.96 -6.36 18.47
CA THR A 155 -5.44 -6.98 19.68
C THR A 155 -5.12 -5.92 20.74
N PRO A 156 -5.35 -6.21 22.04
CA PRO A 156 -4.89 -5.34 23.11
C PRO A 156 -3.38 -5.12 23.07
N CYS A 157 -2.93 -3.93 23.44
CA CYS A 157 -1.51 -3.60 23.52
C CYS A 157 -1.02 -3.54 24.97
N GLU A 158 0.13 -4.16 25.25
CA GLU A 158 0.78 -4.10 26.58
C GLU A 158 1.12 -2.68 27.03
N GLU A 159 1.39 -1.78 26.08
CA GLU A 159 1.64 -0.35 26.32
C GLU A 159 0.35 0.46 26.56
N GLY A 160 -0.80 -0.22 26.66
CA GLY A 160 -2.14 0.34 26.79
C GLY A 160 -2.83 0.61 25.45
N GLY A 161 -4.15 0.53 25.45
CA GLY A 161 -4.98 0.67 24.24
C GLY A 161 -4.96 -0.59 23.36
N ASP A 162 -5.21 -0.41 22.07
CA ASP A 162 -5.40 -1.50 21.11
C ASP A 162 -4.57 -1.28 19.84
N LYS A 163 -4.01 -2.34 19.29
CA LYS A 163 -3.40 -2.34 17.95
C LYS A 163 -4.41 -2.86 16.94
N VAL A 164 -4.58 -2.14 15.84
CA VAL A 164 -5.43 -2.52 14.71
C VAL A 164 -4.53 -2.73 13.50
N ALA A 165 -4.59 -3.89 12.87
CA ALA A 165 -3.89 -4.18 11.62
C ALA A 165 -4.88 -4.27 10.46
N VAL A 166 -4.56 -3.63 9.33
CA VAL A 166 -5.37 -3.66 8.11
C VAL A 166 -4.48 -4.04 6.93
N ARG A 167 -4.78 -5.16 6.29
CA ARG A 167 -4.23 -5.48 4.95
C ARG A 167 -5.19 -4.95 3.90
N TRP A 168 -4.66 -4.28 2.89
CA TRP A 168 -5.45 -3.59 1.89
C TRP A 168 -4.83 -3.68 0.50
N ILE A 169 -5.66 -3.52 -0.52
CA ILE A 169 -5.26 -3.30 -1.90
C ILE A 169 -5.64 -1.87 -2.28
N LEU A 170 -4.73 -1.16 -2.94
CA LEU A 170 -4.99 0.09 -3.64
C LEU A 170 -4.77 -0.14 -5.13
N GLU A 171 -5.78 0.11 -5.95
CA GLU A 171 -5.72 -0.17 -7.38
C GLU A 171 -6.21 1.02 -8.19
N GLY A 172 -5.43 1.48 -9.17
CA GLY A 172 -5.77 2.57 -10.07
C GLY A 172 -4.74 2.75 -11.17
N HIS A 173 -4.64 3.94 -11.75
CA HIS A 173 -3.66 4.26 -12.78
C HIS A 173 -2.62 5.25 -12.28
N HIS A 174 -1.36 5.04 -12.69
CA HIS A 174 -0.27 5.98 -12.43
C HIS A 174 -0.41 7.23 -13.32
N ILE A 175 -1.25 8.17 -12.88
CA ILE A 175 -1.60 9.39 -13.63
C ILE A 175 -1.24 10.69 -12.87
N GLY A 176 -0.56 10.61 -11.73
CA GLY A 176 -0.16 11.79 -10.96
C GLY A 176 1.25 11.71 -10.36
N TYR A 177 1.80 12.87 -9.99
CA TYR A 177 3.17 13.07 -9.48
C TYR A 177 3.26 12.93 -7.95
N GLY A 178 2.60 11.92 -7.39
CA GLY A 178 2.60 11.70 -5.94
C GLY A 178 3.93 11.17 -5.40
N ILE A 179 3.86 10.41 -4.31
CA ILE A 179 5.05 9.94 -3.57
C ILE A 179 5.76 8.73 -4.20
N LEU A 180 5.16 8.05 -5.18
CA LEU A 180 5.75 6.92 -5.90
C LEU A 180 6.81 7.38 -6.94
N ASN A 181 7.83 8.08 -6.48
CA ASN A 181 8.84 8.77 -7.29
C ASN A 181 9.59 7.88 -8.31
N HIS A 182 9.85 6.61 -7.99
CA HIS A 182 10.53 5.66 -8.86
C HIS A 182 9.67 5.23 -10.05
N LEU A 183 8.36 5.46 -10.04
CA LEU A 183 7.53 5.26 -11.23
C LEU A 183 7.79 6.35 -12.29
N GLY A 184 8.40 7.47 -11.90
CA GLY A 184 8.75 8.57 -12.79
C GLY A 184 7.54 9.43 -13.17
N ALA A 185 7.53 9.94 -14.40
CA ALA A 185 6.39 10.70 -14.91
C ALA A 185 5.13 9.81 -15.01
N PRO A 186 3.91 10.37 -14.85
CA PRO A 186 2.65 9.69 -15.06
C PRO A 186 2.66 8.81 -16.31
N THR A 187 2.49 7.50 -16.13
CA THR A 187 2.62 6.51 -17.21
C THR A 187 1.28 6.08 -17.78
N GLY A 188 0.17 6.40 -17.10
CA GLY A 188 -1.18 5.93 -17.45
C GLY A 188 -1.39 4.43 -17.26
N LYS A 189 -0.41 3.72 -16.68
CA LYS A 189 -0.50 2.26 -16.49
C LYS A 189 -1.26 1.93 -15.23
N ARG A 190 -2.06 0.85 -15.32
CA ARG A 190 -2.72 0.25 -14.16
C ARG A 190 -1.66 -0.27 -13.20
N VAL A 191 -1.82 0.06 -11.93
CA VAL A 191 -0.96 -0.35 -10.83
C VAL A 191 -1.86 -0.82 -9.70
N GLN A 192 -1.46 -1.93 -9.11
CA GLN A 192 -2.10 -2.49 -7.93
C GLN A 192 -1.06 -2.62 -6.81
N ILE A 193 -1.38 -2.10 -5.64
CA ILE A 193 -0.48 -2.05 -4.48
C ILE A 193 -1.15 -2.81 -3.34
N MET A 194 -0.50 -3.88 -2.88
CA MET A 194 -0.82 -4.47 -1.59
C MET A 194 -0.04 -3.77 -0.50
N GLY A 195 -0.74 -3.33 0.54
CA GLY A 195 -0.14 -2.76 1.72
C GLY A 195 -0.70 -3.35 3.00
N ILE A 196 0.07 -3.20 4.08
CA ILE A 196 -0.39 -3.48 5.44
C ILE A 196 -0.15 -2.23 6.28
N THR A 197 -1.13 -1.86 7.09
CA THR A 197 -1.03 -0.75 8.02
C THR A 197 -1.42 -1.18 9.42
N HIS A 198 -0.55 -0.91 10.40
CA HIS A 198 -0.81 -1.11 11.81
C HIS A 198 -1.00 0.24 12.48
N PHE A 199 -2.08 0.38 13.24
CA PHE A 199 -2.39 1.53 14.05
C PHE A 199 -2.32 1.17 15.52
N HIS A 200 -1.78 2.06 16.34
CA HIS A 200 -1.91 1.99 17.80
C HIS A 200 -2.94 3.01 18.25
N TYR A 201 -4.09 2.55 18.74
CA TYR A 201 -5.11 3.40 19.33
C TYR A 201 -4.91 3.52 20.84
N LYS A 202 -4.86 4.76 21.35
CA LYS A 202 -4.96 5.09 22.78
C LYS A 202 -5.99 6.19 22.98
N ASN A 203 -6.90 5.99 23.93
CA ASN A 203 -7.95 6.97 24.27
C ASN A 203 -8.75 7.44 23.04
N GLY A 204 -9.06 6.52 22.12
CA GLY A 204 -9.82 6.80 20.90
C GLY A 204 -9.06 7.56 19.81
N LYS A 205 -7.73 7.70 19.92
CA LYS A 205 -6.86 8.36 18.93
C LYS A 205 -5.72 7.45 18.50
N ILE A 206 -5.30 7.57 17.25
CA ILE A 206 -4.12 6.87 16.73
C ILE A 206 -2.86 7.62 17.17
N VAL A 207 -2.00 6.96 17.93
CA VAL A 207 -0.73 7.52 18.44
C VAL A 207 0.49 7.03 17.66
N ASP A 208 0.39 5.90 16.96
CA ASP A 208 1.43 5.40 16.09
C ASP A 208 0.81 4.71 14.86
N GLU A 209 1.46 4.88 13.70
CA GLU A 209 1.12 4.21 12.45
C GLU A 209 2.35 3.59 11.81
N TRP A 210 2.31 2.29 11.53
CA TRP A 210 3.26 1.62 10.61
C TRP A 210 2.56 1.29 9.31
N ARG A 211 3.06 1.83 8.20
CA ARG A 211 2.54 1.56 6.86
C ARG A 211 3.64 0.98 6.00
N VAL A 212 3.38 -0.18 5.41
CA VAL A 212 4.31 -0.85 4.49
C VAL A 212 3.58 -1.18 3.19
N TYR A 213 4.21 -0.77 2.08
CA TYR A 213 3.90 -1.14 0.71
C TYR A 213 5.19 -1.03 -0.11
N ASP A 214 5.26 -1.69 -1.27
CA ASP A 214 6.49 -1.74 -2.06
C ASP A 214 6.37 -1.02 -3.41
N GLU A 215 7.15 0.05 -3.54
CA GLU A 215 7.22 0.85 -4.75
C GLU A 215 7.93 0.11 -5.91
N ALA A 216 8.92 -0.75 -5.63
CA ALA A 216 9.61 -1.54 -6.63
C ALA A 216 8.65 -2.52 -7.31
N SER A 217 7.77 -3.16 -6.53
CA SER A 217 6.70 -4.02 -7.05
C SER A 217 5.73 -3.26 -7.97
N ALA A 218 5.37 -2.01 -7.62
CA ALA A 218 4.57 -1.16 -8.50
C ALA A 218 5.33 -0.79 -9.79
N LEU A 219 6.62 -0.47 -9.70
CA LEU A 219 7.45 -0.18 -10.87
C LEU A 219 7.57 -1.38 -11.82
N VAL A 220 7.70 -2.60 -11.29
CA VAL A 220 7.72 -3.83 -12.10
C VAL A 220 6.44 -3.95 -12.94
N GLN A 221 5.27 -3.68 -12.35
CA GLN A 221 3.99 -3.70 -13.09
C GLN A 221 3.98 -2.68 -14.23
N VAL A 222 4.44 -1.44 -13.96
CA VAL A 222 4.53 -0.38 -14.97
C VAL A 222 5.47 -0.79 -16.12
N LYS A 223 6.66 -1.31 -15.82
CA LYS A 223 7.62 -1.76 -16.84
C LYS A 223 7.06 -2.91 -17.66
N LEU A 224 6.39 -3.87 -17.02
CA LEU A 224 5.78 -5.02 -17.70
C LEU A 224 4.70 -4.55 -18.68
N ALA A 225 3.80 -3.66 -18.24
CA ALA A 225 2.77 -3.10 -19.09
C ALA A 225 3.36 -2.32 -20.28
N GLN A 226 4.41 -1.52 -20.05
CA GLN A 226 5.12 -0.80 -21.12
C GLN A 226 5.79 -1.74 -22.14
N MET A 227 6.30 -2.90 -21.70
CA MET A 227 6.84 -3.91 -22.61
C MET A 227 5.72 -4.53 -23.45
N ALA A 228 4.55 -4.78 -22.86
CA ALA A 228 3.39 -5.34 -23.55
C ALA A 228 2.78 -4.39 -24.60
N ASP A 229 2.89 -3.06 -24.43
CA ASP A 229 2.39 -2.12 -25.45
C ASP A 229 3.26 -2.08 -26.72
N LYS A 230 4.58 -2.29 -26.60
CA LYS A 230 5.53 -2.10 -27.71
C LYS A 230 5.21 -2.98 -28.93
N PRO A 231 4.89 -4.29 -28.79
CA PRO A 231 4.44 -5.11 -29.91
C PRO A 231 3.10 -4.64 -30.50
N ALA A 232 2.16 -4.15 -29.67
CA ALA A 232 0.85 -3.70 -30.12
C ALA A 232 0.95 -2.43 -31.00
N ALA A 233 1.87 -1.52 -30.67
CA ALA A 233 2.13 -0.30 -31.44
C ALA A 233 2.85 -0.53 -32.78
N MET A 234 3.47 -1.70 -32.99
CA MET A 234 4.14 -2.06 -34.25
C MET A 234 3.21 -2.79 -35.25
N LEU A 235 1.98 -3.11 -34.84
CA LEU A 235 0.97 -3.82 -35.63
C LEU A 235 -0.23 -2.94 -36.01
N GLY A 236 -0.27 -1.68 -35.56
CA GLY A 236 -1.26 -0.66 -35.93
C GLY A 236 -0.64 0.44 -36.77
#